data_AF-A0A6L7A817-F1
#
_entry.id   AF-A0A6L7A817-F1
#
_cell.length_a   1.000
_cell.length_b   1.000
_cell.length_c   1.000
_cell.angle_alpha   90.00
_cell.angle_beta   90.00
_cell.angle_gamma   90.00
#
_symmetry.space_group_name_H-M   'P 1'
#
loop_
_entity.id
_entity.type
_entity.pdbx_description
1 polymer ?
#
loop_
_entity_poly.entity_id
_entity_poly.type
_entity_poly.pdbx_seq_one_letter_code
_entity_poly.pdbx_strand_id
1 'polypeptide(L)'
;MTYLSEEIHPSFVAFSMGLYISGNSIGGMSGRLISGVFTDFFNWRIALAAIGCFALASALMFWKILPESRHFRPTSLRPKTLFINFRLHWRDRGLPLLFAEGFLLMGSFVTLFNYIGYRLMLSPWHVSQAVVGLLSLAYLTGTWSSPKAGTMTTRYGRGPVMLFSTGVMLFGLLMTLFNSLWLIFAGMLLFSAGFFAAHSVASSWIGPRAKRAKGQASSLY
;
A
#
# COMPACT_ATOMS: atom_id res chain seq x y z
N MET A 1 -6.14 -10.53 -4.62
CA MET A 1 -6.86 -9.79 -5.69
C MET A 1 -7.39 -10.73 -6.77
N THR A 2 -6.55 -11.44 -7.53
CA THR A 2 -6.98 -12.30 -8.67
C THR A 2 -7.98 -13.40 -8.29
N TYR A 3 -7.69 -14.17 -7.22
CA TYR A 3 -8.62 -15.20 -6.72
C TYR A 3 -9.99 -14.61 -6.34
N LEU A 4 -10.01 -13.44 -5.68
CA LEU A 4 -11.27 -12.78 -5.30
C LEU A 4 -12.07 -12.32 -6.52
N SER A 5 -11.40 -11.86 -7.59
CA SER A 5 -12.10 -11.46 -8.82
C SER A 5 -12.62 -12.63 -9.66
N GLU A 6 -12.03 -13.82 -9.52
CA GLU A 6 -12.41 -15.02 -10.28
C GLU A 6 -13.48 -15.85 -9.56
N GLU A 7 -13.48 -15.89 -8.24
CA GLU A 7 -14.33 -16.80 -7.45
C GLU A 7 -15.54 -16.11 -6.77
N ILE A 8 -15.50 -14.78 -6.57
CA ILE A 8 -16.58 -14.05 -5.88
C ILE A 8 -17.57 -13.49 -6.89
N HIS A 9 -18.86 -13.59 -6.58
CA HIS A 9 -19.93 -13.04 -7.41
C HIS A 9 -19.71 -11.53 -7.66
N PRO A 10 -19.86 -11.03 -8.91
CA PRO A 10 -19.50 -9.66 -9.29
C PRO A 10 -20.06 -8.55 -8.39
N SER A 11 -21.24 -8.76 -7.81
CA SER A 11 -21.88 -7.80 -6.87
C SER A 11 -21.13 -7.64 -5.54
N PHE A 12 -20.38 -8.64 -5.10
CA PHE A 12 -19.65 -8.64 -3.82
C PHE A 12 -18.15 -8.41 -3.98
N VAL A 13 -17.60 -8.51 -5.20
CA VAL A 13 -16.16 -8.35 -5.47
C VAL A 13 -15.63 -7.02 -4.90
N ALA A 14 -16.35 -5.91 -5.11
CA ALA A 14 -15.91 -4.60 -4.61
C ALA A 14 -15.82 -4.55 -3.07
N PHE A 15 -16.80 -5.15 -2.37
CA PHE A 15 -16.81 -5.23 -0.92
C PHE A 15 -15.69 -6.14 -0.39
N SER A 16 -15.50 -7.32 -0.99
CA SER A 16 -14.44 -8.25 -0.60
C SER A 16 -13.03 -7.69 -0.86
N MET A 17 -12.84 -6.96 -1.96
CA MET A 17 -11.59 -6.22 -2.22
C MET A 17 -11.37 -5.12 -1.19
N GLY A 18 -12.43 -4.41 -0.78
CA GLY A 18 -12.38 -3.43 0.31
C GLY A 18 -11.92 -4.04 1.63
N LEU A 19 -12.50 -5.18 2.04
CA LEU A 19 -12.09 -5.92 3.24
C LEU A 19 -10.63 -6.38 3.18
N TYR A 20 -10.18 -6.86 2.01
CA TYR A 20 -8.79 -7.26 1.80
C TYR A 20 -7.82 -6.07 1.96
N ILE A 21 -8.13 -4.92 1.36
CA ILE A 21 -7.30 -3.70 1.46
C ILE A 21 -7.29 -3.16 2.90
N SER A 22 -8.45 -3.16 3.59
CA SER A 22 -8.51 -2.77 5.00
C SER A 22 -7.70 -3.71 5.88
N GLY A 23 -7.72 -5.02 5.59
CA GLY A 23 -6.93 -6.02 6.29
C GLY A 23 -5.43 -5.76 6.16
N ASN A 24 -4.94 -5.38 4.97
CA ASN A 24 -3.54 -5.02 4.76
C ASN A 24 -3.15 -3.77 5.57
N SER A 25 -4.03 -2.77 5.61
CA SER A 25 -3.80 -1.52 6.36
C SER A 25 -3.73 -1.77 7.87
N ILE A 26 -4.68 -2.56 8.40
CA ILE A 26 -4.71 -2.97 9.81
C ILE A 26 -3.49 -3.82 10.13
N GLY A 27 -3.16 -4.81 9.30
CA GLY A 27 -2.00 -5.68 9.49
C GLY A 27 -0.68 -4.91 9.53
N GLY A 28 -0.47 -3.98 8.58
CA GLY A 28 0.72 -3.13 8.54
C GLY A 28 0.84 -2.21 9.76
N MET A 29 -0.27 -1.63 10.19
CA MET A 29 -0.35 -0.77 11.38
C MET A 29 -0.11 -1.56 12.67
N SER A 30 -0.87 -2.64 12.89
CA SER A 30 -0.76 -3.50 14.06
C SER A 30 0.60 -4.16 14.15
N GLY A 31 1.20 -4.59 13.03
CA GLY A 31 2.54 -5.18 13.01
C GLY A 31 3.60 -4.22 13.56
N ARG A 32 3.59 -2.95 13.11
CA ARG A 32 4.51 -1.93 13.64
C ARG A 32 4.22 -1.57 15.10
N LEU A 33 2.95 -1.43 15.46
CA LEU A 33 2.56 -1.11 16.83
C LEU A 33 2.98 -2.22 17.81
N ILE A 34 2.64 -3.48 17.50
CA ILE A 34 2.99 -4.64 18.32
C ILE A 34 4.50 -4.78 18.40
N SER A 35 5.22 -4.69 17.28
CA SER A 35 6.69 -4.74 17.29
C SER A 35 7.28 -3.65 18.17
N GLY A 36 6.83 -2.40 18.02
CA GLY A 36 7.34 -1.26 18.80
C GLY A 36 7.11 -1.40 20.30
N VAL A 37 5.91 -1.81 20.71
CA VAL A 37 5.58 -2.07 22.12
C VAL A 37 6.42 -3.22 22.67
N PHE A 38 6.51 -4.34 21.95
CA PHE A 38 7.30 -5.47 22.40
C PHE A 38 8.79 -5.14 22.49
N THR A 39 9.34 -4.31 21.60
CA THR A 39 10.75 -3.91 21.68
C THR A 39 11.06 -2.92 22.80
N ASP A 40 10.06 -2.15 23.26
CA ASP A 40 10.23 -1.24 24.41
C ASP A 40 10.27 -2.04 25.74
N PHE A 41 9.55 -3.16 25.85
CA PHE A 41 9.48 -3.97 27.07
C PHE A 41 10.32 -5.26 27.04
N PHE A 42 10.61 -5.80 25.85
CA PHE A 42 11.27 -7.08 25.64
C PHE A 42 12.33 -6.98 24.52
N ASN A 43 13.11 -8.05 24.37
CA ASN A 43 14.11 -8.15 23.31
C ASN A 43 13.44 -8.34 21.93
N TRP A 44 14.04 -7.79 20.86
CA TRP A 44 13.57 -7.91 19.47
C TRP A 44 13.32 -9.35 19.02
N ARG A 45 14.02 -10.33 19.61
CA ARG A 45 13.80 -11.76 19.34
C ARG A 45 12.40 -12.22 19.74
N ILE A 46 11.87 -11.72 20.86
CA ILE A 46 10.53 -12.04 21.36
C ILE A 46 9.47 -11.39 20.47
N ALA A 47 9.69 -10.13 20.07
CA ALA A 47 8.82 -9.44 19.12
C ALA A 47 8.72 -10.21 17.79
N LEU A 48 9.87 -10.66 17.25
CA LEU A 48 9.92 -11.45 16.02
C LEU A 48 9.21 -12.81 16.18
N ALA A 49 9.42 -13.50 17.30
CA ALA A 49 8.76 -14.77 17.57
C ALA A 49 7.23 -14.62 17.68
N ALA A 50 6.74 -13.58 18.36
CA ALA A 50 5.31 -13.31 18.49
C ALA A 50 4.64 -13.02 17.13
N ILE A 51 5.24 -12.15 16.32
CA ILE A 51 4.76 -11.82 14.97
C ILE A 51 4.81 -13.07 14.08
N GLY A 52 5.88 -13.86 14.17
CA GLY A 52 6.05 -15.11 13.44
C GLY A 52 4.97 -16.13 13.77
N CYS A 53 4.68 -16.35 15.05
CA CYS A 53 3.60 -17.24 15.50
C CYS A 53 2.23 -16.77 15.00
N PHE A 54 1.95 -15.47 15.06
CA PHE A 54 0.69 -14.92 14.56
C PHE A 54 0.55 -15.07 13.03
N ALA A 55 1.63 -14.83 12.29
CA ALA A 55 1.68 -15.03 10.84
C ALA A 55 1.48 -16.51 10.48
N LEU A 56 2.12 -17.43 11.21
CA LEU A 56 1.97 -18.87 11.00
C LEU A 56 0.54 -19.33 11.29
N ALA A 57 -0.05 -18.87 12.40
CA ALA A 57 -1.45 -19.18 12.73
C ALA A 57 -2.41 -18.66 11.65
N SER A 58 -2.18 -17.44 11.17
CA SER A 58 -2.98 -16.84 10.07
C SER A 58 -2.83 -17.63 8.77
N ALA A 59 -1.62 -18.09 8.45
CA ALA A 59 -1.35 -18.90 7.26
C ALA A 59 -2.04 -20.28 7.34
N LEU A 60 -1.97 -20.95 8.49
CA LEU A 60 -2.64 -22.23 8.72
C LEU A 60 -4.17 -22.09 8.68
N MET A 61 -4.72 -21.03 9.28
CA MET A 61 -6.13 -20.72 9.23
C MET A 61 -6.59 -20.45 7.79
N PHE A 62 -5.84 -19.64 7.04
CA PHE A 62 -6.12 -19.39 5.63
C PHE A 62 -6.05 -20.67 4.80
N TRP A 63 -5.03 -21.52 4.99
CA TRP A 63 -4.91 -22.80 4.30
C TRP A 63 -6.10 -23.73 4.55
N LYS A 64 -6.62 -23.77 5.79
CA LYS A 64 -7.76 -24.62 6.16
C LYS A 64 -9.11 -24.08 5.67
N ILE A 65 -9.28 -22.77 5.60
CA ILE A 65 -10.56 -22.11 5.28
C ILE A 65 -10.69 -21.83 3.77
N LEU A 66 -9.59 -21.61 3.06
CA LEU A 66 -9.61 -21.24 1.65
C LEU A 66 -10.29 -22.34 0.82
N PRO A 67 -11.43 -22.05 0.17
CA PRO A 67 -12.07 -23.03 -0.69
C PRO A 67 -11.21 -23.30 -1.93
N GLU A 68 -11.29 -24.52 -2.45
CA GLU A 68 -10.64 -24.88 -3.71
C GLU A 68 -11.05 -23.92 -4.83
N SER A 69 -10.09 -23.46 -5.63
CA SER A 69 -10.39 -22.61 -6.78
C SER A 69 -11.12 -23.43 -7.84
N ARG A 70 -12.36 -23.04 -8.15
CA ARG A 70 -13.24 -23.75 -9.09
C ARG A 70 -13.24 -23.11 -10.48
N HIS A 71 -12.87 -21.84 -10.58
CA HIS A 71 -12.90 -21.07 -11.83
C HIS A 71 -11.51 -20.81 -12.42
N PHE A 72 -10.44 -21.18 -11.72
CA PHE A 72 -9.09 -21.03 -12.25
C PHE A 72 -8.82 -22.00 -13.40
N ARG A 73 -8.50 -21.45 -14.57
CA ARG A 73 -7.99 -22.21 -15.71
C ARG A 73 -6.47 -22.08 -15.77
N PRO A 74 -5.70 -23.16 -15.53
CA PRO A 74 -4.25 -23.11 -15.62
C PRO A 74 -3.81 -22.66 -17.01
N THR A 75 -3.21 -21.48 -17.10
CA THR A 75 -2.57 -21.01 -18.33
C THR A 75 -1.10 -21.38 -18.28
N SER A 76 -0.62 -22.02 -19.35
CA SER A 76 0.80 -22.32 -19.54
C SER A 76 1.64 -21.03 -19.47
N LEU A 77 2.47 -20.89 -18.43
CA LEU A 77 3.47 -19.83 -18.30
C LEU A 77 4.59 -20.09 -19.31
N ARG A 78 4.38 -19.70 -20.56
CA ARG A 78 5.41 -19.77 -21.61
C ARG A 78 6.38 -18.60 -21.45
N PRO A 79 7.67 -18.82 -21.11
CA PRO A 79 8.63 -17.74 -20.82
C PRO A 79 8.80 -16.76 -21.98
N LYS A 80 8.78 -17.26 -23.23
CA LYS A 80 8.82 -16.42 -24.44
C LYS A 80 7.64 -15.44 -24.50
N THR A 81 6.43 -15.89 -24.19
CA THR A 81 5.22 -15.04 -24.23
C THR A 81 5.25 -13.99 -23.13
N LEU A 82 5.74 -14.34 -21.94
CA LEU A 82 5.95 -13.39 -20.83
C LEU A 82 6.96 -12.30 -21.20
N PHE A 83 8.08 -12.67 -21.84
CA PHE A 83 9.11 -11.71 -22.25
C PHE A 83 8.61 -10.76 -23.35
N ILE A 84 7.85 -11.27 -24.33
CA ILE A 84 7.23 -10.45 -25.38
C ILE A 84 6.26 -9.45 -24.76
N ASN A 85 5.38 -9.90 -23.86
CA ASN A 85 4.41 -9.05 -23.18
C ASN A 85 5.08 -7.98 -22.31
N PHE A 86 6.16 -8.33 -21.60
CA PHE A 86 6.98 -7.38 -20.83
C PHE A 86 7.52 -6.26 -21.72
N ARG A 87 8.13 -6.61 -22.86
CA ARG A 87 8.67 -5.63 -23.81
C ARG A 87 7.57 -4.77 -24.45
N LEU A 88 6.36 -5.31 -24.58
CA LEU A 88 5.20 -4.61 -25.14
C LEU A 88 4.69 -3.53 -24.18
N HIS A 89 4.69 -3.79 -22.87
CA HIS A 89 4.35 -2.79 -21.84
C HIS A 89 5.33 -1.61 -21.84
N TRP A 90 6.61 -1.87 -22.06
CA TRP A 90 7.63 -0.81 -22.19
C TRP A 90 7.55 0.00 -23.49
N ARG A 91 6.82 -0.47 -24.51
CA ARG A 91 6.59 0.29 -25.75
C ARG A 91 5.42 1.26 -25.63
N ASP A 92 4.56 1.12 -24.63
CA ASP A 92 3.54 2.13 -24.35
C ASP A 92 4.19 3.39 -23.77
N ARG A 93 3.76 4.58 -24.21
CA ARG A 93 4.37 5.84 -23.77
C ARG A 93 4.07 6.22 -22.31
N GLY A 94 3.16 5.55 -21.62
CA GLY A 94 2.84 5.90 -20.24
C GLY A 94 2.66 4.75 -19.25
N LEU A 95 2.65 3.49 -19.67
CA LEU A 95 2.82 2.38 -18.71
C LEU A 95 4.15 2.47 -17.94
N PRO A 96 5.31 2.73 -18.58
CA PRO A 96 6.56 2.91 -17.84
C PRO A 96 6.51 4.08 -16.86
N LEU A 97 5.80 5.15 -17.20
CA LEU A 97 5.62 6.29 -16.30
C LEU A 97 4.75 5.94 -15.09
N LEU A 98 3.68 5.15 -15.28
CA LEU A 98 2.87 4.64 -14.17
C LEU A 98 3.65 3.67 -13.27
N PHE A 99 4.54 2.85 -13.83
CA PHE A 99 5.45 2.01 -13.04
C PHE A 99 6.46 2.85 -12.25
N ALA A 100 7.05 3.85 -12.90
CA ALA A 100 7.95 4.79 -12.22
C ALA A 100 7.23 5.56 -11.11
N GLU A 101 5.98 5.94 -11.33
CA GLU A 101 5.14 6.59 -10.33
C GLU A 101 4.83 5.66 -9.15
N GLY A 102 4.47 4.40 -9.40
CA GLY A 102 4.33 3.38 -8.35
C GLY A 102 5.61 3.22 -7.52
N PHE A 103 6.76 3.14 -8.18
CA PHE A 103 8.07 3.09 -7.54
C PHE A 103 8.37 4.34 -6.69
N LEU A 104 8.14 5.54 -7.23
CA LEU A 104 8.42 6.80 -6.54
C LEU A 104 7.48 7.02 -5.35
N LEU A 105 6.18 6.75 -5.52
CA LEU A 105 5.20 6.84 -4.45
C LEU A 105 5.55 5.87 -3.32
N MET A 106 5.79 4.60 -3.64
CA MET A 106 6.12 3.57 -2.64
C MET A 106 7.48 3.82 -1.99
N GLY A 107 8.48 4.19 -2.78
CA GLY A 107 9.81 4.55 -2.29
C GLY A 107 9.74 5.71 -1.30
N SER A 108 9.05 6.80 -1.66
CA SER A 108 8.86 7.97 -0.79
C SER A 108 8.15 7.59 0.51
N PHE A 109 7.10 6.76 0.43
CA PHE A 109 6.34 6.31 1.59
C PHE A 109 7.17 5.45 2.53
N VAL A 110 7.88 4.45 1.99
CA VAL A 110 8.79 3.60 2.75
C VAL A 110 9.89 4.44 3.39
N THR A 111 10.50 5.36 2.66
CA THR A 111 11.57 6.24 3.18
C THR A 111 11.05 7.09 4.34
N LEU A 112 9.95 7.83 4.17
CA LEU A 112 9.45 8.70 5.23
C LEU A 112 9.14 7.92 6.51
N PHE A 113 8.39 6.82 6.40
CA PHE A 113 7.98 6.04 7.56
C PHE A 113 9.14 5.29 8.25
N ASN A 114 10.25 5.01 7.56
CA ASN A 114 11.45 4.48 8.22
C ASN A 114 12.26 5.59 8.89
N TYR A 115 12.51 6.70 8.19
CA TYR A 115 13.39 7.77 8.70
C TYR A 115 12.74 8.62 9.79
N ILE A 116 11.44 8.86 9.73
CA ILE A 116 10.76 9.69 10.73
C ILE A 116 10.83 9.04 12.12
N GLY A 117 10.79 7.71 12.19
CA GLY A 117 10.97 6.96 13.43
C GLY A 117 12.33 7.23 14.06
N TYR A 118 13.41 7.08 13.28
CA TYR A 118 14.76 7.39 13.75
C TYR A 118 14.92 8.85 14.16
N ARG A 119 14.36 9.80 13.38
CA ARG A 119 14.41 11.23 13.71
C ARG A 119 13.74 11.55 15.05
N LEU A 120 12.59 10.93 15.33
CA LEU A 120 11.84 11.19 16.57
C LEU A 120 12.44 10.51 17.80
N MET A 121 13.24 9.44 17.61
CA MET A 121 13.98 8.79 18.70
C MET A 121 15.23 9.56 19.12
N LEU A 122 15.79 10.37 18.23
CA LEU A 122 16.94 11.22 18.52
C LEU A 122 16.50 12.53 19.19
N SER A 123 17.49 13.29 19.68
CA SER A 123 17.28 14.65 20.15
C SER A 123 16.63 15.52 19.05
N PRO A 124 15.65 16.38 19.37
CA PRO A 124 15.22 16.81 20.71
C PRO A 124 14.10 15.97 21.34
N TRP A 125 13.50 15.01 20.63
CA TRP A 125 12.21 14.43 21.02
C TRP A 125 12.30 13.17 21.89
N HIS A 126 13.33 12.33 21.72
CA HIS A 126 13.55 11.12 22.51
C HIS A 126 12.31 10.23 22.68
N VAL A 127 11.52 10.11 21.62
CA VAL A 127 10.25 9.37 21.61
C VAL A 127 10.52 7.87 21.61
N SER A 128 9.73 7.09 22.37
CA SER A 128 9.89 5.62 22.46
C SER A 128 9.46 4.90 21.18
N GLN A 129 9.86 3.63 21.00
CA GLN A 129 9.45 2.83 19.83
C GLN A 129 7.94 2.63 19.77
N ALA A 130 7.26 2.48 20.90
CA ALA A 130 5.81 2.34 20.96
C ALA A 130 5.08 3.55 20.34
N VAL A 131 5.54 4.76 20.64
CA VAL A 131 4.93 5.98 20.09
C VAL A 131 5.25 6.14 18.59
N VAL A 132 6.42 5.72 18.14
CA VAL A 132 6.71 5.63 16.70
C VAL A 132 5.82 4.56 16.02
N GLY A 133 5.52 3.46 16.70
CA GLY A 133 4.53 2.48 16.27
C GLY A 133 3.14 3.09 16.06
N LEU A 134 2.70 3.98 16.95
CA LEU A 134 1.44 4.72 16.84
C LEU A 134 1.36 5.63 15.61
N LEU A 135 2.50 6.07 15.05
CA LEU A 135 2.48 6.83 13.79
C LEU A 135 1.92 6.01 12.63
N SER A 136 1.94 4.67 12.74
CA SER A 136 1.31 3.78 11.76
C SER A 136 -0.22 3.91 11.74
N LEU A 137 -0.84 4.54 12.75
CA LEU A 137 -2.26 4.93 12.69
C LEU A 137 -2.54 5.87 11.51
N ALA A 138 -1.53 6.58 11.01
CA ALA A 138 -1.63 7.36 9.78
C ALA A 138 -2.04 6.50 8.57
N TYR A 139 -1.86 5.18 8.62
CA TYR A 139 -2.31 4.29 7.55
C TYR A 139 -3.84 4.25 7.43
N LEU A 140 -4.57 4.55 8.51
CA LEU A 140 -6.03 4.61 8.51
C LEU A 140 -6.57 5.74 7.62
N THR A 141 -5.81 6.81 7.39
CA THR A 141 -6.20 7.85 6.44
C THR A 141 -6.30 7.29 5.01
N GLY A 142 -5.60 6.20 4.73
CA GLY A 142 -5.68 5.44 3.48
C GLY A 142 -7.05 4.83 3.20
N THR A 143 -7.75 4.37 4.25
CA THR A 143 -9.07 3.74 4.16
C THR A 143 -10.11 4.70 3.59
N TRP A 144 -10.01 5.99 3.91
CA TRP A 144 -10.93 7.02 3.42
C TRP A 144 -10.43 7.69 2.12
N SER A 145 -9.14 7.99 2.03
CA SER A 145 -8.57 8.69 0.88
C SER A 145 -8.61 7.87 -0.42
N SER A 146 -8.39 6.55 -0.36
CA SER A 146 -8.34 5.71 -1.57
C SER A 146 -9.69 5.63 -2.30
N PRO A 147 -10.82 5.30 -1.63
CA PRO A 147 -12.13 5.30 -2.30
C PRO A 147 -12.52 6.69 -2.80
N LYS A 148 -12.21 7.73 -2.00
CA LYS A 148 -12.51 9.12 -2.37
C LYS A 148 -11.75 9.53 -3.63
N ALA A 149 -10.46 9.20 -3.74
CA ALA A 149 -9.67 9.41 -4.94
C ALA A 149 -10.31 8.73 -6.15
N GLY A 150 -10.74 7.47 -6.02
CA GLY A 150 -11.50 6.76 -7.05
C GLY A 150 -12.72 7.56 -7.54
N THR A 151 -13.57 8.05 -6.63
CA THR A 151 -14.73 8.88 -6.99
C THR A 151 -14.36 10.25 -7.59
N MET A 152 -13.22 10.82 -7.19
CA MET A 152 -12.74 12.08 -7.78
C MET A 152 -12.22 11.86 -9.21
N THR A 153 -11.63 10.70 -9.51
CA THR A 153 -11.14 10.40 -10.87
C THR A 153 -12.27 10.29 -11.89
N THR A 154 -13.47 9.85 -11.48
CA THR A 154 -14.64 9.80 -12.38
C THR A 154 -15.19 11.19 -12.69
N ARG A 155 -15.06 12.15 -11.75
CA ARG A 155 -15.55 13.52 -11.92
C ARG A 155 -14.55 14.48 -12.56
N TYR A 156 -13.28 14.40 -12.17
CA TYR A 156 -12.22 15.35 -12.55
C TYR A 156 -11.14 14.75 -13.45
N GLY A 157 -11.21 13.45 -13.73
CA GLY A 157 -10.19 12.73 -14.51
C GLY A 157 -9.00 12.26 -13.68
N ARG A 158 -8.20 11.34 -14.24
CA ARG A 158 -7.08 10.70 -13.55
C ARG A 158 -5.88 11.62 -13.32
N GLY A 159 -5.49 12.39 -14.34
CA GLY A 159 -4.33 13.29 -14.29
C GLY A 159 -4.42 14.37 -13.21
N PRO A 160 -5.49 15.19 -13.18
CA PRO A 160 -5.64 16.24 -12.17
C PRO A 160 -5.70 15.70 -10.73
N VAL A 161 -6.41 14.59 -10.52
CA VAL A 161 -6.48 13.95 -9.19
C VAL A 161 -5.13 13.40 -8.76
N MET A 162 -4.36 12.84 -9.69
CA MET A 162 -2.99 12.39 -9.41
C MET A 162 -2.11 13.56 -8.97
N LEU A 163 -2.06 14.64 -9.76
CA LEU A 163 -1.27 15.83 -9.44
C LEU A 163 -1.68 16.45 -8.11
N PHE A 164 -2.97 16.57 -7.84
CA PHE A 164 -3.49 17.05 -6.57
C PHE A 164 -3.05 16.16 -5.41
N SER A 165 -3.21 14.84 -5.54
CA SER A 165 -2.85 13.88 -4.48
C SER A 165 -1.35 13.88 -4.19
N THR A 166 -0.52 13.95 -5.22
CA THR A 166 0.94 14.10 -5.11
C THR A 166 1.31 15.45 -4.50
N GLY A 167 0.59 16.53 -4.82
CA GLY A 167 0.75 17.84 -4.19
C GLY A 167 0.43 17.83 -2.70
N VAL A 168 -0.67 17.17 -2.31
CA VAL A 168 -1.02 16.95 -0.88
C VAL A 168 0.05 16.11 -0.19
N MET A 169 0.56 15.07 -0.86
CA MET A 169 1.65 14.24 -0.34
C MET A 169 2.92 15.08 -0.11
N LEU A 170 3.32 15.89 -1.08
CA LEU A 170 4.49 16.77 -0.98
C LEU A 170 4.31 17.83 0.11
N PHE A 171 3.13 18.43 0.22
CA PHE A 171 2.83 19.39 1.29
C PHE A 171 2.93 18.74 2.67
N GLY A 172 2.37 17.54 2.84
CA GLY A 172 2.51 16.76 4.07
C GLY A 172 3.97 16.46 4.41
N LEU A 173 4.79 16.11 3.40
CA LEU A 173 6.23 15.92 3.58
C LEU A 173 6.93 17.20 4.07
N LEU A 174 6.65 18.34 3.46
CA LEU A 174 7.24 19.62 3.86
C LEU A 174 6.83 20.03 5.28
N MET A 175 5.61 19.72 5.70
CA MET A 175 5.17 19.92 7.08
C MET A 175 6.00 19.11 8.10
N THR A 176 6.52 17.94 7.70
CA THR A 176 7.38 17.16 8.59
C THR A 176 8.73 17.84 8.86
N LEU A 177 9.16 18.82 8.07
CA LEU A 177 10.44 19.52 8.30
C LEU A 177 10.42 20.45 9.52
N PHE A 178 9.24 20.84 9.99
CA PHE A 178 9.11 21.70 11.18
C PHE A 178 9.52 20.95 12.46
N ASN A 179 9.90 21.73 13.48
CA ASN A 179 10.28 21.25 14.82
C ASN A 179 9.08 21.24 15.78
N SER A 180 7.89 20.84 15.33
CA SER A 180 6.73 20.65 16.19
C SER A 180 6.13 19.28 15.95
N LEU A 181 5.99 18.48 17.02
CA LEU A 181 5.40 17.13 16.94
C LEU A 181 4.01 17.14 16.31
N TRP A 182 3.19 18.15 16.63
CA TRP A 182 1.85 18.30 16.05
C TRP A 182 1.89 18.52 14.54
N LEU A 183 2.81 19.36 14.05
CA LEU A 183 3.00 19.60 12.62
C LEU A 183 3.56 18.36 11.90
N ILE A 184 4.48 17.63 12.55
CA ILE A 184 5.01 16.37 12.01
C ILE A 184 3.89 15.35 11.88
N PHE A 185 3.08 15.16 12.91
CA PHE A 185 1.99 14.19 12.88
C PHE A 185 0.92 14.57 11.84
N ALA A 186 0.49 15.83 11.80
CA ALA A 186 -0.43 16.32 10.77
C ALA A 186 0.15 16.16 9.36
N GLY A 187 1.44 16.45 9.18
CA GLY A 187 2.18 16.24 7.94
C GLY A 187 2.19 14.78 7.51
N MET A 188 2.41 13.84 8.45
CA MET A 188 2.35 12.40 8.17
C MET A 188 0.94 11.93 7.77
N LEU A 189 -0.11 12.45 8.41
CA LEU A 189 -1.50 12.13 8.05
C LEU A 189 -1.82 12.60 6.61
N LEU A 190 -1.42 13.83 6.27
CA LEU A 190 -1.57 14.40 4.93
C LEU A 190 -0.74 13.65 3.90
N PHE A 191 0.51 13.33 4.23
CA PHE A 191 1.40 12.55 3.38
C PHE A 191 0.80 11.18 3.06
N SER A 192 0.34 10.47 4.09
CA SER A 192 -0.31 9.17 3.96
C SER A 192 -1.56 9.26 3.10
N ALA A 193 -2.44 10.24 3.37
CA ALA A 193 -3.66 10.45 2.58
C ALA A 193 -3.36 10.75 1.10
N GLY A 194 -2.37 11.59 0.81
CA GLY A 194 -1.91 11.90 -0.54
C GLY A 194 -1.31 10.68 -1.25
N PHE A 195 -0.48 9.90 -0.55
CA PHE A 195 0.09 8.65 -1.06
C PHE A 195 -1.01 7.64 -1.44
N PHE A 196 -1.93 7.34 -0.53
CA PHE A 196 -2.99 6.35 -0.77
C PHE A 196 -3.92 6.79 -1.91
N ALA A 197 -4.25 8.09 -1.98
CA ALA A 197 -5.01 8.65 -3.10
C ALA A 197 -4.27 8.51 -4.43
N ALA A 198 -3.01 8.95 -4.51
CA ALA A 198 -2.19 8.87 -5.72
C ALA A 198 -1.97 7.42 -6.17
N HIS A 199 -1.60 6.54 -5.23
CA HIS A 199 -1.35 5.12 -5.50
C HIS A 199 -2.62 4.40 -5.99
N SER A 200 -3.79 4.74 -5.45
CA SER A 200 -5.08 4.21 -5.92
C SER A 200 -5.38 4.65 -7.36
N VAL A 201 -5.11 5.92 -7.70
CA VAL A 201 -5.27 6.44 -9.07
C VAL A 201 -4.32 5.73 -10.04
N ALA A 202 -3.03 5.60 -9.70
CA ALA A 202 -2.03 4.96 -10.57
C ALA A 202 -2.37 3.49 -10.81
N SER A 203 -2.64 2.73 -9.74
CA SER A 203 -3.01 1.32 -9.81
C SER A 203 -4.26 1.10 -10.68
N SER A 204 -5.30 1.93 -10.50
CA SER A 204 -6.53 1.84 -11.30
C SER A 204 -6.37 2.33 -12.76
N TRP A 205 -5.31 3.07 -13.09
CA TRP A 205 -5.03 3.51 -14.46
C TRP A 205 -4.38 2.40 -15.31
N ILE A 206 -3.63 1.48 -14.70
CA ILE A 206 -2.92 0.42 -15.43
C ILE A 206 -3.89 -0.53 -16.14
N GLY A 207 -4.97 -0.93 -15.48
CA GLY A 207 -5.93 -1.89 -16.03
C GLY A 207 -6.55 -1.46 -17.38
N PRO A 208 -7.10 -0.24 -17.49
CA PRO A 208 -7.60 0.29 -18.75
C PRO A 208 -6.52 0.58 -19.80
N ARG A 209 -5.29 0.92 -19.39
CA ARG A 209 -4.19 1.27 -20.30
C ARG A 209 -3.49 0.04 -20.89
N ALA A 210 -3.41 -1.04 -20.12
CA ALA A 210 -2.85 -2.31 -20.58
C ALA A 210 -3.81 -3.03 -21.55
N LYS A 211 -3.52 -2.94 -22.85
CA LYS A 211 -4.34 -3.57 -23.91
C LYS A 211 -4.18 -5.10 -23.97
N ARG A 212 -3.05 -5.65 -23.53
CA ARG A 212 -2.73 -7.09 -23.49
C ARG A 212 -2.07 -7.43 -22.16
N ALA A 213 -2.16 -8.69 -21.71
CA ALA A 213 -1.47 -9.19 -20.52
C ALA A 213 -1.66 -8.28 -19.27
N LYS A 214 -2.91 -7.91 -18.97
CA LYS A 214 -3.28 -7.00 -17.86
C LYS A 214 -2.76 -7.50 -16.50
N GLY A 215 -2.82 -8.80 -16.25
CA GLY A 215 -2.26 -9.41 -15.04
C GLY A 215 -0.77 -9.12 -14.89
N GLN A 216 0.02 -9.33 -15.96
CA GLN A 216 1.45 -9.04 -15.95
C GLN A 216 1.76 -7.54 -15.79
N ALA A 217 0.95 -6.66 -16.40
CA ALA A 217 1.11 -5.21 -16.22
C ALA A 217 0.83 -4.79 -14.76
N SER A 218 -0.19 -5.37 -14.14
CA SER A 218 -0.52 -5.13 -12.73
C SER A 218 0.49 -5.74 -11.77
N SER A 219 1.22 -6.79 -12.17
CA SER A 219 2.32 -7.36 -11.36
C SER A 219 3.64 -6.61 -11.52
N LEU A 220 3.81 -5.85 -12.60
CA LEU A 220 4.98 -5.01 -12.83
C LEU A 220 4.92 -3.69 -12.07
N TYR A 221 3.71 -3.23 -11.78
CA TYR A 221 3.43 -2.13 -10.87
C TYR A 221 3.49 -2.61 -9.43
#